data_AF-A0A7X7I5U0-F1
#
_entry.id   AF-A0A7X7I5U0-F1
#
_cell.length_a   1.000
_cell.length_b   1.000
_cell.length_c   1.000
_cell.angle_alpha   90.00
_cell.angle_beta   90.00
_cell.angle_gamma   90.00
#
_symmetry.space_group_name_H-M   'P 1'
#
loop_
_entity.id
_entity.type
_entity.pdbx_description
1 polymer ?
#
loop_
_entity_poly.entity_id
_entity_poly.type
_entity_poly.pdbx_seq_one_letter_code
_entity_poly.pdbx_strand_id
1 'polypeptide(L)'
;MEYTYSKQPPRPPQKNSIFSLLKINRNYFYTPLIIYLNIAVFLIMAVSGVNPVSPSSESLIKWGGNIRNLTLDGQYWRLLTSTFLHGGLLHLLFNMYALLNIGAIVEIIFGKHRFFLVYVSSGIIASLLSIVFHDNAVSVGASGAIFGIYGLFLSLLVFKALNIPAEIRKSLISSIMFFIVFNLAFGFSIKVIDNAAHIGGLVSGFLLGSVYIPALRKPQLTKLVSIGIPIFLLFSIITARMSIPNDATRLKQILTKLEQYEKQTAWVQEKDFSTVSKDSTQFYFNKLQHDGVDLYTGSLRQLQALVQGSAVTEDMAILLRYCSLKATSFKLMQKVLQHNRETDRSVLAQTSAIADSLYVRLHINSGPDSLIPVP
;
A
#
# COMPACT_ATOMS: atom_id res chain seq x y z
N MET A 1 -18.97 -76.45 4.39
CA MET A 1 -18.46 -75.18 4.97
C MET A 1 -19.11 -74.04 4.23
N GLU A 2 -20.16 -73.45 4.81
CA GLU A 2 -20.81 -72.23 4.30
C GLU A 2 -20.08 -70.99 4.85
N TYR A 3 -19.64 -70.11 3.96
CA TYR A 3 -19.09 -68.80 4.32
C TYR A 3 -20.24 -67.82 4.55
N THR A 4 -20.55 -67.51 5.80
CA THR A 4 -21.51 -66.47 6.18
C THR A 4 -20.87 -65.09 6.03
N TYR A 5 -21.33 -64.31 5.05
CA TYR A 5 -21.01 -62.88 4.94
C TYR A 5 -21.69 -62.11 6.07
N SER A 6 -20.94 -61.75 7.11
CA SER A 6 -21.35 -60.75 8.09
C SER A 6 -21.44 -59.37 7.42
N LYS A 7 -22.64 -58.98 6.97
CA LYS A 7 -22.95 -57.59 6.60
C LYS A 7 -23.01 -56.76 7.88
N GLN A 8 -21.91 -56.07 8.22
CA GLN A 8 -22.00 -54.93 9.13
C GLN A 8 -22.95 -53.89 8.49
N PRO A 9 -23.91 -53.32 9.23
CA PRO A 9 -24.76 -52.28 8.70
C PRO A 9 -23.91 -51.06 8.29
N PRO A 10 -24.25 -50.37 7.19
CA PRO A 10 -23.55 -49.15 6.79
C PRO A 10 -23.57 -48.16 7.94
N ARG A 11 -22.41 -47.63 8.33
CA ARG A 11 -22.32 -46.58 9.35
C ARG A 11 -23.20 -45.40 8.88
N PRO A 12 -24.04 -44.82 9.76
CA PRO A 12 -24.83 -43.66 9.39
C PRO A 12 -23.91 -42.53 8.90
N PRO A 13 -24.32 -41.73 7.91
CA PRO A 13 -23.52 -40.62 7.44
C PRO A 13 -23.27 -39.67 8.63
N GLN A 14 -22.01 -39.55 9.05
CA GLN A 14 -21.64 -38.53 10.03
C GLN A 14 -22.00 -37.18 9.42
N LYS A 15 -22.96 -36.47 10.03
CA LYS A 15 -23.21 -35.05 9.76
C LYS A 15 -21.97 -34.27 10.20
N ASN A 16 -20.96 -34.23 9.35
CA ASN A 16 -19.76 -33.45 9.60
C ASN A 16 -20.15 -31.98 9.50
N SER A 17 -20.22 -31.31 10.65
CA SER A 17 -20.42 -29.87 10.75
C SER A 17 -19.33 -29.12 9.97
N ILE A 18 -19.63 -27.96 9.38
CA ILE A 18 -18.64 -27.10 8.72
C ILE A 18 -17.46 -26.77 9.64
N PHE A 19 -17.70 -26.71 10.95
CA PHE A 19 -16.66 -26.50 11.97
C PHE A 19 -15.64 -27.65 12.05
N SER A 20 -15.95 -28.84 11.50
CA SER A 20 -14.95 -29.92 11.39
C SER A 20 -13.77 -29.54 10.49
N LEU A 21 -13.97 -28.60 9.55
CA LEU A 21 -12.92 -28.07 8.67
C LEU A 21 -11.92 -27.15 9.39
N LEU A 22 -12.21 -26.74 10.63
CA LEU A 22 -11.25 -26.03 11.47
C LEU A 22 -10.18 -26.97 12.04
N LYS A 23 -10.41 -28.28 12.08
CA LYS A 23 -9.41 -29.22 12.60
C LYS A 23 -8.27 -29.35 11.60
N ILE A 24 -7.05 -29.04 12.06
CA ILE A 24 -5.85 -29.24 11.25
C ILE A 24 -5.76 -30.69 10.82
N ASN A 25 -5.70 -30.91 9.50
CA ASN A 25 -5.57 -32.21 8.87
C ASN A 25 -4.44 -32.16 7.84
N ARG A 26 -3.78 -33.29 7.60
CA ARG A 26 -2.74 -33.43 6.56
C ARG A 26 -3.23 -33.06 5.15
N ASN A 27 -4.53 -33.15 4.90
CA ASN A 27 -5.15 -32.86 3.60
C ASN A 27 -5.48 -31.37 3.37
N TYR A 28 -5.66 -30.58 4.44
CA TYR A 28 -5.95 -29.15 4.37
C TYR A 28 -5.34 -28.42 5.58
N PHE A 29 -4.02 -28.29 5.57
CA PHE A 29 -3.26 -27.76 6.70
C PHE A 29 -3.31 -26.22 6.76
N TYR A 30 -3.23 -25.56 5.60
CA TYR A 30 -3.05 -24.12 5.53
C TYR A 30 -4.33 -23.35 5.79
N THR A 31 -5.49 -23.84 5.37
CA THR A 31 -6.78 -23.17 5.63
C THR A 31 -7.01 -22.92 7.14
N PRO A 32 -7.02 -23.95 8.01
CA PRO A 32 -7.18 -23.73 9.44
C PRO A 32 -6.00 -22.95 10.05
N LEU A 33 -4.77 -23.17 9.58
CA LEU A 33 -3.62 -22.39 10.06
C LEU A 33 -3.78 -20.88 9.79
N ILE A 34 -4.17 -20.50 8.57
CA ILE A 34 -4.39 -19.12 8.19
C ILE A 34 -5.51 -18.53 9.05
N ILE A 35 -6.61 -19.27 9.26
CA ILE A 35 -7.70 -18.81 10.14
C ILE A 35 -7.19 -18.54 11.55
N TYR A 36 -6.43 -19.46 12.13
CA TYR A 36 -5.87 -19.29 13.47
C TYR A 36 -4.87 -18.14 13.56
N LEU A 37 -4.03 -17.93 12.55
CA LEU A 37 -3.12 -16.78 12.51
C LEU A 37 -3.89 -15.45 12.48
N ASN A 38 -4.94 -15.35 11.66
CA ASN A 38 -5.77 -14.15 11.59
C ASN A 38 -6.48 -13.86 12.93
N ILE A 39 -7.05 -14.90 13.55
CA ILE A 39 -7.67 -14.77 14.87
C ILE A 39 -6.63 -14.37 15.93
N ALA A 40 -5.45 -15.01 15.94
CA ALA A 40 -4.40 -14.71 16.90
C ALA A 40 -3.89 -13.28 16.77
N VAL A 41 -3.59 -12.82 15.55
CA VAL A 41 -3.17 -11.43 15.29
C VAL A 41 -4.24 -10.44 15.76
N PHE A 42 -5.51 -10.68 15.43
CA PHE A 42 -6.60 -9.81 15.87
C PHE A 42 -6.75 -9.75 17.39
N LEU A 43 -6.65 -10.90 18.09
CA LEU A 43 -6.71 -10.95 19.54
C LEU A 43 -5.52 -10.22 20.18
N ILE A 44 -4.31 -10.39 19.64
CA ILE A 44 -3.11 -9.70 20.11
C ILE A 44 -3.27 -8.18 19.93
N MET A 45 -3.79 -7.72 18.79
CA MET A 45 -4.09 -6.30 18.57
C MET A 45 -5.07 -5.76 19.62
N ALA A 46 -6.16 -6.50 19.87
CA ALA A 46 -7.19 -6.09 20.83
C ALA A 46 -6.64 -6.00 22.27
N VAL A 47 -5.87 -7.00 22.71
CA VAL A 47 -5.23 -7.01 24.03
C VAL A 47 -4.17 -5.90 24.15
N SER A 48 -3.55 -5.51 23.03
CA SER A 48 -2.59 -4.41 22.98
C SER A 48 -3.24 -3.02 22.91
N GLY A 49 -4.57 -2.93 23.08
CA GLY A 49 -5.30 -1.66 23.16
C GLY A 49 -5.90 -1.15 21.84
N VAL A 50 -5.84 -1.94 20.75
CA VAL A 50 -6.52 -1.58 19.50
C VAL A 50 -8.02 -1.84 19.64
N ASN A 51 -8.85 -0.86 19.27
CA ASN A 51 -10.32 -1.03 19.33
C ASN A 51 -10.76 -2.18 18.39
N PRO A 52 -11.41 -3.24 18.91
CA PRO A 52 -11.76 -4.43 18.13
C PRO A 52 -12.99 -4.22 17.22
N VAL A 53 -13.74 -3.13 17.38
CA VAL A 53 -14.91 -2.83 16.55
C VAL A 53 -14.55 -1.86 15.44
N SER A 54 -13.80 -0.81 15.77
CA SER A 54 -13.45 0.29 14.88
C SER A 54 -12.01 0.78 15.18
N PRO A 55 -10.98 0.05 14.75
CA PRO A 55 -9.59 0.47 14.91
C PRO A 55 -9.29 1.74 14.10
N SER A 56 -8.42 2.61 14.64
CA SER A 56 -7.99 3.82 13.91
C SER A 56 -7.00 3.48 12.80
N SER A 57 -6.95 4.32 11.76
CA SER A 57 -5.96 4.24 10.67
C SER A 57 -4.54 4.18 11.23
N GLU A 58 -4.24 5.01 12.23
CA GLU A 58 -2.93 5.06 12.89
C GLU A 58 -2.56 3.71 13.55
N SER A 59 -3.49 3.11 14.30
CA SER A 59 -3.25 1.79 14.90
C SER A 59 -3.01 0.73 13.82
N LEU A 60 -3.81 0.72 12.75
CA LEU A 60 -3.63 -0.23 11.65
C LEU A 60 -2.27 -0.05 10.96
N ILE A 61 -1.84 1.19 10.70
CA ILE A 61 -0.52 1.49 10.13
C ILE A 61 0.59 0.98 11.04
N LYS A 62 0.51 1.22 12.37
CA LYS A 62 1.52 0.74 13.33
C LYS A 62 1.65 -0.79 13.32
N TRP A 63 0.54 -1.50 13.15
CA TRP A 63 0.51 -2.96 13.09
C TRP A 63 0.89 -3.56 11.72
N GLY A 64 1.13 -2.74 10.70
CA GLY A 64 1.54 -3.22 9.38
C GLY A 64 0.49 -3.14 8.29
N GLY A 65 -0.51 -2.28 8.45
CA GLY A 65 -1.48 -1.94 7.41
C GLY A 65 -0.77 -1.40 6.17
N ASN A 66 -1.33 -1.73 5.01
CA ASN A 66 -0.73 -1.36 3.74
C ASN A 66 -1.14 0.07 3.37
N ILE A 67 -0.15 0.93 3.14
CA ILE A 67 -0.34 2.32 2.72
C ILE A 67 0.77 2.71 1.76
N ARG A 68 0.43 3.40 0.66
CA ARG A 68 1.32 3.62 -0.48
C ARG A 68 2.67 4.22 -0.08
N ASN A 69 2.64 5.32 0.66
CA ASN A 69 3.84 6.08 1.03
C ASN A 69 4.87 5.20 1.76
N LEU A 70 4.48 4.50 2.83
CA LEU A 70 5.39 3.68 3.63
C LEU A 70 5.81 2.41 2.90
N THR A 71 4.88 1.78 2.18
CA THR A 71 5.16 0.56 1.41
C THR A 71 6.20 0.84 0.32
N LEU A 72 6.06 1.95 -0.42
CA LEU A 72 7.01 2.32 -1.47
C LEU A 72 8.33 2.89 -0.92
N ASP A 73 8.36 3.39 0.33
CA ASP A 73 9.57 3.86 1.03
C ASP A 73 10.40 2.71 1.67
N GLY A 74 10.13 1.46 1.28
CA GLY A 74 10.95 0.30 1.67
C GLY A 74 10.27 -0.65 2.65
N GLN A 75 9.08 -0.33 3.16
CA GLN A 75 8.34 -1.21 4.07
C GLN A 75 7.50 -2.25 3.31
N TYR A 76 8.09 -2.95 2.35
CA TYR A 76 7.39 -3.91 1.46
C TYR A 76 6.73 -5.08 2.19
N TRP A 77 7.17 -5.37 3.41
CA TRP A 77 6.55 -6.38 4.28
C TRP A 77 5.07 -6.08 4.55
N ARG A 78 4.64 -4.81 4.45
CA ARG A 78 3.24 -4.37 4.55
C ARG A 78 2.31 -5.02 3.52
N LEU A 79 2.86 -5.37 2.35
CA LEU A 79 2.10 -6.07 1.30
C LEU A 79 1.62 -7.45 1.75
N LEU A 80 2.33 -8.08 2.69
CA LEU A 80 1.96 -9.37 3.25
C LEU A 80 1.27 -9.23 4.61
N THR A 81 1.82 -8.44 5.53
CA THR A 81 1.28 -8.34 6.90
C THR A 81 -0.14 -7.79 6.95
N SER A 82 -0.48 -6.85 6.07
CA SER A 82 -1.82 -6.29 5.96
C SER A 82 -2.91 -7.34 5.71
N THR A 83 -2.55 -8.45 5.04
CA THR A 83 -3.48 -9.57 4.79
C THR A 83 -3.89 -10.33 6.07
N PHE A 84 -3.19 -10.11 7.19
CA PHE A 84 -3.50 -10.69 8.50
C PHE A 84 -4.17 -9.73 9.47
N LEU A 85 -4.23 -8.44 9.13
CA LEU A 85 -4.86 -7.40 9.94
C LEU A 85 -6.34 -7.25 9.56
N HIS A 86 -7.18 -6.83 10.50
CA HIS A 86 -8.60 -6.64 10.25
C HIS A 86 -9.10 -5.33 10.86
N GLY A 87 -9.87 -4.58 10.06
CA GLY A 87 -10.49 -3.31 10.44
C GLY A 87 -11.70 -3.45 11.37
N GLY A 88 -11.75 -4.50 12.20
CA GLY A 88 -12.85 -4.76 13.13
C GLY A 88 -13.29 -6.23 13.18
N LEU A 89 -14.05 -6.59 14.22
CA LEU A 89 -14.47 -7.96 14.50
C LEU A 89 -15.36 -8.53 13.38
N LEU A 90 -16.34 -7.77 12.90
CA LEU A 90 -17.21 -8.22 11.81
C LEU A 90 -16.41 -8.49 10.53
N HIS A 91 -15.44 -7.63 10.22
CA HIS A 91 -14.55 -7.83 9.07
C HIS A 91 -13.76 -9.14 9.19
N LEU A 92 -13.19 -9.44 10.38
CA LEU A 92 -12.55 -10.73 10.64
C LEU A 92 -13.52 -11.90 10.44
N LEU A 93 -14.70 -11.84 11.06
CA LEU A 93 -15.67 -12.94 11.00
C LEU A 93 -16.12 -13.24 9.57
N PHE A 94 -16.40 -12.22 8.75
CA PHE A 94 -16.78 -12.42 7.36
C PHE A 94 -15.64 -13.02 6.52
N ASN A 95 -14.39 -12.58 6.73
CA ASN A 95 -13.24 -13.17 6.04
C ASN A 95 -13.01 -14.62 6.44
N MET A 96 -13.07 -14.95 7.73
CA MET A 96 -12.87 -16.31 8.20
C MET A 96 -14.01 -17.23 7.73
N TYR A 97 -15.24 -16.73 7.71
CA TYR A 97 -16.37 -17.45 7.12
C TYR A 97 -16.16 -17.70 5.62
N ALA A 98 -15.81 -16.68 4.84
CA ALA A 98 -15.56 -16.84 3.40
C ALA A 98 -14.41 -17.83 3.13
N LEU A 99 -13.32 -17.75 3.89
CA LEU A 99 -12.20 -18.68 3.79
C LEU A 99 -12.60 -20.11 4.19
N LEU A 100 -13.42 -20.30 5.23
CA LEU A 100 -13.91 -21.62 5.63
C LEU A 100 -14.78 -22.28 4.55
N ASN A 101 -15.62 -21.49 3.87
CA ASN A 101 -16.54 -22.02 2.86
C ASN A 101 -15.82 -22.65 1.67
N ILE A 102 -14.66 -22.10 1.28
CA ILE A 102 -13.99 -22.49 0.03
C ILE A 102 -12.57 -23.02 0.23
N GLY A 103 -11.85 -22.52 1.24
CA GLY A 103 -10.43 -22.75 1.45
C GLY A 103 -10.10 -24.23 1.55
N ALA A 104 -10.73 -24.95 2.47
CA ALA A 104 -10.42 -26.36 2.71
C ALA A 104 -10.73 -27.23 1.47
N ILE A 105 -11.84 -26.93 0.77
CA ILE A 105 -12.22 -27.64 -0.45
C ILE A 105 -11.17 -27.44 -1.55
N VAL A 106 -10.80 -26.18 -1.81
CA VAL A 106 -9.80 -25.85 -2.83
C VAL A 106 -8.43 -26.37 -2.43
N GLU A 107 -8.07 -26.33 -1.15
CA GLU A 107 -6.80 -26.86 -0.65
C GLU A 107 -6.68 -28.37 -0.89
N ILE A 108 -7.75 -29.14 -0.64
CA ILE A 108 -7.79 -30.59 -0.91
C ILE A 108 -7.64 -30.87 -2.40
N ILE A 109 -8.41 -30.16 -3.23
CA ILE A 109 -8.47 -30.41 -4.69
C ILE A 109 -7.18 -29.97 -5.36
N PHE A 110 -6.66 -28.80 -4.99
CA PHE A 110 -5.52 -28.17 -5.64
C PHE A 110 -4.20 -28.55 -4.97
N GLY A 111 -4.21 -29.07 -3.75
CA GLY A 111 -3.03 -29.46 -3.00
C GLY A 111 -2.45 -28.31 -2.16
N LYS A 112 -2.16 -28.62 -0.90
CA LYS A 112 -1.79 -27.66 0.16
C LYS A 112 -0.74 -26.62 -0.20
N HIS A 113 0.40 -27.03 -0.79
CA HIS A 113 1.49 -26.10 -1.07
C HIS A 113 1.17 -25.14 -2.23
N ARG A 114 0.46 -25.63 -3.26
CA ARG A 114 0.02 -24.80 -4.38
C ARG A 114 -1.07 -23.83 -3.94
N PHE A 115 -2.00 -24.31 -3.12
CA PHE A 115 -3.02 -23.46 -2.49
C PHE A 115 -2.37 -22.32 -1.69
N PHE A 116 -1.43 -22.64 -0.80
CA PHE A 116 -0.74 -21.65 0.01
C PHE A 116 -0.01 -20.61 -0.85
N LEU A 117 0.70 -21.06 -1.89
CA LEU A 117 1.42 -20.16 -2.78
C LEU A 117 0.46 -19.22 -3.53
N VAL A 118 -0.68 -19.72 -4.03
CA VAL A 118 -1.69 -18.87 -4.67
C VAL A 118 -2.34 -17.91 -3.67
N TYR A 119 -2.66 -18.36 -2.46
CA TYR A 119 -3.22 -17.51 -1.40
C TYR A 119 -2.30 -16.31 -1.11
N VAL A 120 -1.04 -16.58 -0.79
CA VAL A 120 -0.05 -15.56 -0.44
C VAL A 120 0.23 -14.63 -1.63
N SER A 121 0.40 -15.19 -2.83
CA SER A 121 0.68 -14.39 -4.03
C SER A 121 -0.48 -13.49 -4.40
N SER A 122 -1.72 -13.99 -4.30
CA SER A 122 -2.91 -13.18 -4.56
C SER A 122 -3.07 -12.08 -3.52
N GLY A 123 -2.74 -12.34 -2.26
CA GLY A 123 -2.70 -11.31 -1.21
C GLY A 123 -1.69 -10.20 -1.46
N ILE A 124 -0.48 -10.55 -1.90
CA ILE A 124 0.56 -9.56 -2.27
C ILE A 124 0.13 -8.75 -3.50
N ILE A 125 -0.39 -9.40 -4.54
CA ILE A 125 -0.85 -8.71 -5.76
C ILE A 125 -2.07 -7.83 -5.47
N ALA A 126 -3.00 -8.28 -4.62
CA ALA A 126 -4.10 -7.46 -4.13
C ALA A 126 -3.60 -6.21 -3.41
N SER A 127 -2.61 -6.35 -2.51
CA SER A 127 -2.01 -5.23 -1.79
C SER A 127 -1.24 -4.28 -2.71
N LEU A 128 -0.59 -4.80 -3.76
CA LEU A 128 0.02 -3.97 -4.80
C LEU A 128 -1.03 -3.18 -5.58
N LEU A 129 -2.14 -3.82 -5.96
CA LEU A 129 -3.20 -3.13 -6.70
C LEU A 129 -3.90 -2.07 -5.83
N SER A 130 -4.07 -2.35 -4.54
CA SER A 130 -4.55 -1.37 -3.56
C SER A 130 -3.73 -0.08 -3.59
N ILE A 131 -2.39 -0.16 -3.47
CA ILE A 131 -1.54 1.04 -3.49
C ILE A 131 -1.45 1.71 -4.87
N VAL A 132 -1.79 1.02 -5.96
CA VAL A 132 -1.91 1.66 -7.28
C VAL A 132 -3.11 2.59 -7.33
N PHE A 133 -4.26 2.16 -6.79
CA PHE A 133 -5.51 2.91 -6.86
C PHE A 133 -5.76 3.84 -5.67
N HIS A 134 -5.13 3.58 -4.54
CA HIS A 134 -5.28 4.35 -3.31
C HIS A 134 -3.93 4.96 -2.91
N ASP A 135 -3.92 6.28 -2.72
CA ASP A 135 -2.74 7.06 -2.34
C ASP A 135 -2.59 7.19 -0.84
N ASN A 136 -3.68 7.45 -0.12
CA ASN A 136 -3.67 7.76 1.30
C ASN A 136 -4.51 6.81 2.15
N ALA A 137 -5.21 5.84 1.57
CA ALA A 137 -6.02 4.88 2.33
C ALA A 137 -5.18 3.75 2.92
N VAL A 138 -5.53 3.33 4.15
CA VAL A 138 -4.93 2.15 4.80
C VAL A 138 -5.74 0.92 4.43
N SER A 139 -5.09 -0.05 3.79
CA SER A 139 -5.70 -1.33 3.42
C SER A 139 -5.27 -2.45 4.36
N VAL A 140 -6.25 -3.22 4.85
CA VAL A 140 -6.09 -4.39 5.71
C VAL A 140 -7.14 -5.43 5.36
N GLY A 141 -6.83 -6.71 5.60
CA GLY A 141 -7.79 -7.80 5.49
C GLY A 141 -7.31 -8.95 4.60
N ALA A 142 -7.72 -10.15 4.97
CA ALA A 142 -7.46 -11.36 4.19
C ALA A 142 -8.25 -11.43 2.87
N SER A 143 -9.21 -10.53 2.66
CA SER A 143 -10.19 -10.60 1.57
C SER A 143 -9.55 -10.65 0.19
N GLY A 144 -8.48 -9.89 -0.08
CA GLY A 144 -7.78 -9.95 -1.37
C GLY A 144 -7.25 -11.36 -1.68
N ALA A 145 -6.60 -12.00 -0.70
CA ALA A 145 -6.13 -13.39 -0.83
C ALA A 145 -7.29 -14.38 -0.98
N ILE A 146 -8.40 -14.16 -0.25
CA ILE A 146 -9.62 -14.98 -0.34
C ILE A 146 -10.24 -14.88 -1.73
N PHE A 147 -10.41 -13.67 -2.27
CA PHE A 147 -10.85 -13.46 -3.65
C PHE A 147 -9.93 -14.16 -4.66
N GLY A 148 -8.63 -14.23 -4.38
CA GLY A 148 -7.70 -15.06 -5.16
C GLY A 148 -8.01 -16.54 -5.12
N ILE A 149 -8.40 -17.10 -3.98
CA ILE A 149 -8.87 -18.49 -3.90
C ILE A 149 -10.18 -18.70 -4.67
N TYR A 150 -11.11 -17.75 -4.63
CA TYR A 150 -12.32 -17.78 -5.46
C TYR A 150 -11.97 -17.73 -6.96
N GLY A 151 -11.02 -16.87 -7.36
CA GLY A 151 -10.53 -16.77 -8.74
C GLY A 151 -9.86 -18.06 -9.21
N LEU A 152 -8.99 -18.63 -8.38
CA LEU A 152 -8.37 -19.94 -8.61
C LEU A 152 -9.44 -21.01 -8.82
N PHE A 153 -10.43 -21.10 -7.94
CA PHE A 153 -11.46 -22.12 -8.05
C PHE A 153 -12.33 -21.92 -9.30
N LEU A 154 -12.67 -20.67 -9.61
CA LEU A 154 -13.38 -20.31 -10.83
C LEU A 154 -12.61 -20.75 -12.07
N SER A 155 -11.29 -20.57 -12.12
CA SER A 155 -10.47 -21.02 -13.26
C SER A 155 -10.52 -22.53 -13.43
N LEU A 156 -10.41 -23.30 -12.34
CA LEU A 156 -10.52 -24.76 -12.37
C LEU A 156 -11.88 -25.23 -12.92
N LEU A 157 -12.95 -24.52 -12.57
CA LEU A 157 -14.30 -24.84 -13.04
C LEU A 157 -14.49 -24.45 -14.52
N VAL A 158 -14.13 -23.23 -14.91
CA VAL A 158 -14.30 -22.72 -16.28
C VAL A 158 -13.54 -23.58 -17.29
N PHE A 159 -12.29 -23.93 -16.97
CA PHE A 159 -11.45 -24.77 -17.82
C PHE A 159 -11.68 -26.27 -17.65
N LYS A 160 -12.70 -26.67 -16.87
CA LYS A 160 -13.10 -28.07 -16.64
C LYS A 160 -11.93 -28.93 -16.15
N ALA A 161 -11.07 -28.38 -15.30
CA ALA A 161 -9.91 -29.07 -14.73
C ALA A 161 -10.30 -30.12 -13.68
N LEU A 162 -11.56 -30.12 -13.23
CA LEU A 162 -12.11 -31.04 -12.24
C LEU A 162 -13.05 -32.06 -12.89
N ASN A 163 -12.93 -33.32 -12.48
CA ASN A 163 -13.81 -34.39 -12.93
C ASN A 163 -15.11 -34.40 -12.09
N ILE A 164 -16.00 -33.45 -12.37
CA ILE A 164 -17.30 -33.31 -11.70
C ILE A 164 -18.45 -33.24 -12.72
N PRO A 165 -19.67 -33.69 -12.37
CA PRO A 165 -20.85 -33.57 -13.21
C PRO A 165 -21.10 -32.13 -13.67
N ALA A 166 -21.61 -31.97 -14.90
CA ALA A 166 -21.83 -30.65 -15.50
C ALA A 166 -22.78 -29.78 -14.68
N GLU A 167 -23.83 -30.36 -14.09
CA GLU A 167 -24.80 -29.63 -13.28
C GLU A 167 -24.20 -29.12 -11.96
N ILE A 168 -23.37 -29.93 -11.30
CA ILE A 168 -22.64 -29.50 -10.09
C ILE A 168 -21.68 -28.36 -10.44
N ARG A 169 -20.95 -28.48 -11.55
CA ARG A 169 -20.05 -27.42 -12.02
C ARG A 169 -20.79 -26.10 -12.28
N LYS A 170 -21.94 -26.14 -12.98
CA LYS A 170 -22.76 -24.94 -13.23
C LYS A 170 -23.24 -24.30 -11.93
N SER A 171 -23.71 -25.10 -10.97
CA SER A 171 -24.14 -24.63 -9.65
C SER A 171 -23.00 -23.96 -8.87
N LEU A 172 -21.80 -24.55 -8.88
CA LEU A 172 -20.62 -23.98 -8.25
C LEU A 172 -20.20 -22.66 -8.90
N ILE A 173 -20.16 -22.60 -10.23
CA ILE A 173 -19.86 -21.35 -10.96
C ILE A 173 -20.88 -20.27 -10.60
N SER A 174 -22.18 -20.59 -10.61
CA SER A 174 -23.23 -19.64 -10.25
C SER A 174 -23.08 -19.12 -8.82
N SER A 175 -22.78 -20.00 -7.86
CA SER A 175 -22.57 -19.62 -6.45
C SER A 175 -21.34 -18.72 -6.26
N ILE A 176 -20.24 -19.03 -6.94
CA ILE A 176 -19.01 -18.22 -6.92
C ILE A 176 -19.24 -16.86 -7.57
N MET A 177 -19.91 -16.84 -8.72
CA MET A 177 -20.23 -15.59 -9.42
C MET A 177 -21.16 -14.71 -8.59
N PHE A 178 -22.16 -15.30 -7.93
CA PHE A 178 -23.00 -14.58 -6.99
C PHE A 178 -22.17 -13.96 -5.86
N PHE A 179 -21.30 -14.74 -5.21
CA PHE A 179 -20.41 -14.23 -4.16
C PHE A 179 -19.54 -13.07 -4.66
N ILE A 180 -18.89 -13.22 -5.82
CA ILE A 180 -18.00 -12.21 -6.40
C ILE A 180 -18.78 -10.92 -6.70
N VAL A 181 -19.89 -11.03 -7.45
CA VAL A 181 -20.66 -9.86 -7.88
C VAL A 181 -21.27 -9.15 -6.67
N PHE A 182 -21.84 -9.91 -5.73
CA PHE A 182 -22.43 -9.35 -4.52
C PHE A 182 -21.39 -8.60 -3.69
N ASN A 183 -20.23 -9.20 -3.40
CA ASN A 183 -19.22 -8.55 -2.57
C ASN A 183 -18.59 -7.33 -3.25
N LEU A 184 -18.34 -7.38 -4.57
CA LEU A 184 -17.82 -6.21 -5.29
C LEU A 184 -18.84 -5.06 -5.34
N ALA A 185 -20.12 -5.37 -5.62
CA ALA A 185 -21.20 -4.38 -5.62
C ALA A 185 -21.41 -3.76 -4.23
N PHE A 186 -21.38 -4.60 -3.19
CA PHE A 186 -21.43 -4.14 -1.81
C PHE A 186 -20.20 -3.29 -1.44
N GLY A 187 -19.02 -3.68 -1.92
CA GLY A 187 -17.77 -2.93 -1.75
C GLY A 187 -17.81 -1.52 -2.35
N PHE A 188 -18.48 -1.34 -3.50
CA PHE A 188 -18.67 0.00 -4.07
C PHE A 188 -19.60 0.89 -3.21
N SER A 189 -20.41 0.29 -2.35
CA SER A 189 -21.34 1.00 -1.46
C SER A 189 -20.70 1.40 -0.12
N ILE A 190 -19.56 0.80 0.26
CA ILE A 190 -18.90 1.03 1.54
C ILE A 190 -17.45 1.46 1.30
N LYS A 191 -17.15 2.73 1.56
CA LYS A 191 -15.82 3.34 1.31
C LYS A 191 -14.65 2.64 2.02
N VAL A 192 -14.90 1.91 3.10
CA VAL A 192 -13.87 1.17 3.85
C VAL A 192 -13.47 -0.14 3.14
N ILE A 193 -14.24 -0.60 2.15
CA ILE A 193 -13.97 -1.83 1.41
C ILE A 193 -13.05 -1.53 0.22
N ASP A 194 -11.91 -2.21 0.19
CA ASP A 194 -10.91 -2.09 -0.87
C ASP A 194 -11.23 -2.99 -2.07
N ASN A 195 -12.02 -2.46 -3.00
CA ASN A 195 -12.36 -3.17 -4.24
C ASN A 195 -11.16 -3.37 -5.18
N ALA A 196 -10.15 -2.49 -5.12
CA ALA A 196 -8.92 -2.69 -5.90
C ALA A 196 -8.20 -3.95 -5.43
N ALA A 197 -8.10 -4.18 -4.12
CA ALA A 197 -7.57 -5.41 -3.55
C ALA A 197 -8.41 -6.64 -3.92
N HIS A 198 -9.74 -6.55 -3.87
CA HIS A 198 -10.62 -7.68 -4.25
C HIS A 198 -10.44 -8.07 -5.72
N ILE A 199 -10.43 -7.08 -6.62
CA ILE A 199 -10.24 -7.30 -8.06
C ILE A 199 -8.84 -7.87 -8.33
N GLY A 200 -7.80 -7.28 -7.72
CA GLY A 200 -6.42 -7.74 -7.88
C GLY A 200 -6.23 -9.17 -7.40
N GLY A 201 -6.82 -9.51 -6.25
CA GLY A 201 -6.90 -10.87 -5.74
C GLY A 201 -7.58 -11.81 -6.72
N LEU A 202 -8.81 -11.49 -7.15
CA LEU A 202 -9.60 -12.32 -8.05
C LEU A 202 -8.87 -12.62 -9.36
N VAL A 203 -8.36 -11.58 -10.02
CA VAL A 203 -7.67 -11.69 -11.32
C VAL A 203 -6.38 -12.49 -11.16
N SER A 204 -5.57 -12.18 -10.15
CA SER A 204 -4.31 -12.92 -9.91
C SER A 204 -4.56 -14.39 -9.61
N GLY A 205 -5.52 -14.70 -8.74
CA GLY A 205 -5.92 -16.07 -8.44
C GLY A 205 -6.40 -16.84 -9.66
N PHE A 206 -7.24 -16.22 -10.50
CA PHE A 206 -7.71 -16.82 -11.75
C PHE A 206 -6.56 -17.10 -12.73
N LEU A 207 -5.65 -16.15 -12.92
CA LEU A 207 -4.49 -16.31 -13.80
C LEU A 207 -3.52 -17.37 -13.29
N LEU A 208 -3.16 -17.34 -12.00
CA LEU A 208 -2.30 -18.34 -11.37
C LEU A 208 -2.92 -19.72 -11.45
N GLY A 209 -4.22 -19.85 -11.15
CA GLY A 209 -4.95 -21.09 -11.32
C GLY A 209 -4.89 -21.63 -12.74
N SER A 210 -5.12 -20.77 -13.73
CA SER A 210 -5.05 -21.11 -15.16
C SER A 210 -3.66 -21.62 -15.56
N VAL A 211 -2.59 -20.95 -15.11
CA VAL A 211 -1.20 -21.34 -15.36
C VAL A 211 -0.88 -22.70 -14.71
N TYR A 212 -1.47 -23.00 -13.56
CA TYR A 212 -1.27 -24.29 -12.90
C TYR A 212 -2.01 -25.45 -13.55
N ILE A 213 -3.09 -25.24 -14.32
CA ILE A 213 -3.91 -26.33 -14.88
C ILE A 213 -3.08 -27.35 -15.69
N PRO A 214 -2.24 -26.94 -16.66
CA PRO A 214 -1.36 -27.88 -17.37
C PRO A 214 -0.35 -28.56 -16.43
N ALA A 215 0.06 -27.85 -15.38
CA ALA A 215 1.04 -28.30 -14.39
C ALA A 215 0.48 -29.35 -13.43
N LEU A 216 -0.85 -29.40 -13.23
CA LEU A 216 -1.51 -30.36 -12.34
C LEU A 216 -1.17 -31.81 -12.69
N ARG A 217 -0.93 -32.11 -13.98
CA ARG A 217 -0.58 -33.45 -14.49
C ARG A 217 0.92 -33.65 -14.71
N LYS A 218 1.74 -32.59 -14.57
CA LYS A 218 3.18 -32.60 -14.91
C LYS A 218 4.01 -32.03 -13.75
N PRO A 219 4.65 -32.88 -12.92
CA PRO A 219 5.40 -32.43 -11.73
C PRO A 219 6.49 -31.40 -12.04
N GLN A 220 7.22 -31.57 -13.15
CA GLN A 220 8.28 -30.63 -13.58
C GLN A 220 7.71 -29.23 -13.83
N LEU A 221 6.55 -29.12 -14.50
CA LEU A 221 5.90 -27.84 -14.76
C LEU A 221 5.37 -27.21 -13.47
N THR A 222 4.87 -28.02 -12.53
CA THR A 222 4.46 -27.52 -11.20
C THR A 222 5.63 -26.86 -10.49
N LYS A 223 6.83 -27.46 -10.53
CA LYS A 223 8.04 -26.88 -9.94
C LYS A 223 8.43 -25.56 -10.62
N LEU A 224 8.43 -25.52 -11.95
CA LEU A 224 8.76 -24.31 -12.71
C LEU A 224 7.81 -23.15 -12.39
N VAL A 225 6.49 -23.38 -12.43
CA VAL A 225 5.49 -22.36 -12.07
C VAL A 225 5.69 -21.87 -10.64
N SER A 226 5.90 -22.80 -9.70
CA SER A 226 6.07 -22.44 -8.28
C SER A 226 7.34 -21.61 -8.01
N ILE A 227 8.41 -21.82 -8.77
CA ILE A 227 9.65 -21.01 -8.69
C ILE A 227 9.47 -19.66 -9.39
N GLY A 228 8.73 -19.62 -10.51
CA GLY A 228 8.48 -18.39 -11.26
C GLY A 228 7.64 -17.36 -10.50
N ILE A 229 6.74 -17.82 -9.63
CA ILE A 229 5.83 -16.93 -8.87
C ILE A 229 6.59 -15.94 -7.98
N PRO A 230 7.50 -16.34 -7.06
CA PRO A 230 8.29 -15.40 -6.27
C PRO A 230 9.09 -14.39 -7.12
N ILE A 231 9.64 -14.84 -8.25
CA ILE A 231 10.40 -13.98 -9.17
C ILE A 231 9.48 -12.92 -9.78
N PHE A 232 8.29 -13.32 -10.23
CA PHE A 232 7.27 -12.40 -10.75
C PHE A 232 6.78 -11.40 -9.70
N LEU A 233 6.60 -11.84 -8.44
CA LEU A 233 6.23 -10.95 -7.34
C LEU A 233 7.32 -9.92 -7.06
N LEU A 234 8.59 -10.35 -7.00
CA LEU A 234 9.72 -9.44 -6.82
C LEU A 234 9.80 -8.41 -7.95
N PHE A 235 9.67 -8.85 -9.20
CA PHE A 235 9.64 -7.97 -10.36
C PHE A 235 8.47 -6.96 -10.28
N SER A 236 7.28 -7.43 -9.89
CA SER A 236 6.10 -6.58 -9.70
C SER A 236 6.30 -5.52 -8.62
N ILE A 237 6.94 -5.89 -7.50
CA ILE A 237 7.26 -4.95 -6.41
C ILE A 237 8.28 -3.89 -6.86
N ILE A 238 9.32 -4.30 -7.58
CA ILE A 238 10.32 -3.38 -8.13
C ILE A 238 9.67 -2.42 -9.13
N THR A 239 8.85 -2.95 -10.03
CA THR A 239 8.11 -2.14 -11.01
C THR A 239 7.19 -1.14 -10.32
N ALA A 240 6.41 -1.59 -9.32
CA ALA A 240 5.56 -0.71 -8.54
C ALA A 240 6.34 0.42 -7.86
N ARG A 241 7.52 0.13 -7.27
CA ARG A 241 8.42 1.15 -6.70
C ARG A 241 8.88 2.18 -7.73
N MET A 242 9.16 1.76 -8.95
CA MET A 242 9.69 2.64 -10.00
C MET A 242 8.59 3.45 -10.70
N SER A 243 7.38 2.90 -10.81
CA SER A 243 6.30 3.46 -11.63
C SER A 243 5.26 4.23 -10.83
N ILE A 244 5.01 3.88 -9.56
CA ILE A 244 3.99 4.55 -8.75
C ILE A 244 4.59 5.79 -8.08
N PRO A 245 4.02 6.99 -8.30
CA PRO A 245 4.44 8.19 -7.60
C PRO A 245 4.31 8.04 -6.07
N ASN A 246 5.36 8.42 -5.35
CA ASN A 246 5.34 8.52 -3.90
C ASN A 246 5.52 9.99 -3.49
N ASP A 247 4.43 10.75 -3.53
CA ASP A 247 4.44 12.20 -3.30
C ASP A 247 4.84 12.55 -1.87
N ALA A 248 4.53 11.68 -0.91
CA ALA A 248 5.02 11.75 0.47
C ALA A 248 6.56 11.74 0.54
N THR A 249 7.19 10.75 -0.11
CA THR A 249 8.67 10.68 -0.16
C THR A 249 9.26 11.87 -0.91
N ARG A 250 8.64 12.32 -2.00
CA ARG A 250 9.07 13.52 -2.74
C ARG A 250 9.01 14.77 -1.87
N LEU A 251 7.92 14.96 -1.12
CA LEU A 251 7.77 16.07 -0.19
C LEU A 251 8.84 16.03 0.89
N LYS A 252 9.07 14.86 1.51
CA LYS A 252 10.15 14.66 2.50
C LYS A 252 11.53 15.04 1.94
N GLN A 253 11.84 14.64 0.70
CA GLN A 253 13.09 15.02 0.03
C GLN A 253 13.20 16.53 -0.20
N ILE A 254 12.11 17.20 -0.56
CA ILE A 254 12.10 18.67 -0.71
C ILE A 254 12.38 19.34 0.63
N LEU A 255 11.72 18.90 1.72
CA LEU A 255 11.94 19.46 3.05
C LEU A 255 13.39 19.31 3.51
N THR A 256 13.96 18.12 3.34
CA THR A 256 15.39 17.88 3.66
C THR A 256 16.31 18.80 2.85
N LYS A 257 16.01 19.04 1.57
CA LYS A 257 16.76 19.98 0.75
C LYS A 257 16.60 21.42 1.25
N LEU A 258 15.39 21.84 1.63
CA LEU A 258 15.17 23.19 2.18
C LEU A 258 15.98 23.42 3.46
N GLU A 259 16.05 22.42 4.35
CA GLU A 259 16.91 22.49 5.54
C GLU A 259 18.41 22.61 5.17
N GLN A 260 18.86 21.88 4.15
CA GLN A 260 20.22 22.01 3.62
C GLN A 260 20.48 23.39 3.01
N TYR A 261 19.50 23.96 2.30
CA TYR A 261 19.61 25.29 1.69
C TYR A 261 19.74 26.39 2.75
N GLU A 262 19.01 26.30 3.88
CA GLU A 262 19.19 27.23 5.00
C GLU A 262 20.62 27.18 5.55
N LYS A 263 21.18 25.98 5.74
CA LYS A 263 22.56 25.81 6.20
C LYS A 263 23.56 26.36 5.18
N GLN A 264 23.35 26.08 3.89
CA GLN A 264 24.22 26.54 2.80
C GLN A 264 24.19 28.07 2.65
N THR A 265 23.07 28.71 2.96
CA THR A 265 22.87 30.15 2.75
C THR A 265 23.09 31.01 4.00
N ALA A 266 23.48 30.41 5.13
CA ALA A 266 23.76 31.13 6.38
C ALA A 266 24.77 32.27 6.22
N TRP A 267 25.74 32.14 5.30
CA TRP A 267 26.74 33.19 5.00
C TRP A 267 26.13 34.54 4.60
N VAL A 268 24.90 34.54 4.09
CA VAL A 268 24.18 35.74 3.68
C VAL A 268 23.86 36.64 4.86
N GLN A 269 23.56 36.06 6.04
CA GLN A 269 23.22 36.82 7.24
C GLN A 269 24.42 37.60 7.79
N GLU A 270 25.63 37.08 7.57
CA GLU A 270 26.88 37.69 8.01
C GLU A 270 27.45 38.69 6.98
N LYS A 271 26.86 38.75 5.77
CA LYS A 271 27.39 39.54 4.66
C LYS A 271 26.64 40.86 4.51
N ASP A 272 27.33 41.96 4.79
CA ASP A 272 26.88 43.28 4.33
C ASP A 272 27.17 43.45 2.83
N PHE A 273 26.10 43.42 2.02
CA PHE A 273 26.20 43.57 0.57
C PHE A 273 26.48 45.02 0.13
N SER A 274 26.25 46.00 1.00
CA SER A 274 26.50 47.42 0.69
C SER A 274 27.99 47.77 0.66
N THR A 275 28.84 46.94 1.28
CA THR A 275 30.28 47.15 1.37
C THR A 275 31.09 46.29 0.39
N VAL A 276 30.42 45.57 -0.52
CA VAL A 276 31.09 44.70 -1.50
C VAL A 276 31.77 45.54 -2.59
N SER A 277 33.08 45.32 -2.79
CA SER A 277 33.85 45.99 -3.86
C SER A 277 33.37 45.59 -5.26
N LYS A 278 33.51 46.50 -6.23
CA LYS A 278 33.14 46.28 -7.64
C LYS A 278 33.72 44.98 -8.22
N ASP A 279 34.97 44.65 -7.90
CA ASP A 279 35.66 43.46 -8.44
C ASP A 279 35.06 42.14 -7.93
N SER A 280 34.41 42.17 -6.78
CA SER A 280 33.74 41.01 -6.16
C SER A 280 32.24 40.95 -6.43
N THR A 281 31.64 42.01 -7.00
CA THR A 281 30.21 42.11 -7.25
C THR A 281 29.70 40.94 -8.09
N GLN A 282 30.40 40.60 -9.18
CA GLN A 282 29.98 39.49 -10.05
C GLN A 282 30.05 38.13 -9.34
N PHE A 283 31.06 37.92 -8.50
CA PHE A 283 31.21 36.70 -7.71
C PHE A 283 30.01 36.50 -6.78
N TYR A 284 29.68 37.51 -5.97
CA TYR A 284 28.54 37.41 -5.04
C TYR A 284 27.20 37.36 -5.78
N PHE A 285 27.06 38.05 -6.92
CA PHE A 285 25.86 37.96 -7.75
C PHE A 285 25.61 36.53 -8.21
N ASN A 286 26.64 35.87 -8.76
CA ASN A 286 26.56 34.47 -9.20
C ASN A 286 26.34 33.53 -8.01
N LYS A 287 26.97 33.79 -6.87
CA LYS A 287 26.77 33.00 -5.65
C LYS A 287 25.32 33.09 -5.13
N LEU A 288 24.74 34.28 -5.09
CA LEU A 288 23.31 34.48 -4.74
C LEU A 288 22.37 33.81 -5.75
N GLN A 289 22.75 33.79 -7.04
CA GLN A 289 21.99 33.07 -8.07
C GLN A 289 21.97 31.56 -7.77
N HIS A 290 23.15 30.96 -7.59
CA HIS A 290 23.28 29.51 -7.43
C HIS A 290 22.87 28.99 -6.05
N ASP A 291 23.29 29.65 -4.96
CA ASP A 291 22.98 29.20 -3.59
C ASP A 291 21.55 29.56 -3.17
N GLY A 292 20.90 30.48 -3.89
CA GLY A 292 19.61 31.03 -3.51
C GLY A 292 18.57 30.89 -4.61
N VAL A 293 18.62 31.77 -5.60
CA VAL A 293 17.56 31.90 -6.62
C VAL A 293 17.25 30.56 -7.29
N ASP A 294 18.28 29.84 -7.76
CA ASP A 294 18.13 28.58 -8.49
C ASP A 294 17.56 27.47 -7.60
N LEU A 295 18.06 27.34 -6.36
CA LEU A 295 17.64 26.30 -5.42
C LEU A 295 16.18 26.46 -4.99
N TYR A 296 15.78 27.65 -4.52
CA TYR A 296 14.42 27.87 -4.04
C TYR A 296 13.41 27.92 -5.20
N THR A 297 13.78 28.43 -6.39
CA THR A 297 12.92 28.36 -7.58
C THR A 297 12.78 26.92 -8.09
N GLY A 298 13.83 26.10 -7.96
CA GLY A 298 13.78 24.67 -8.24
C GLY A 298 12.79 23.93 -7.33
N SER A 299 12.91 24.12 -6.01
CA SER A 299 11.97 23.52 -5.04
C SER A 299 10.55 24.04 -5.21
N LEU A 300 10.36 25.33 -5.51
CA LEU A 300 9.03 25.90 -5.80
C LEU A 300 8.36 25.17 -6.97
N ARG A 301 9.08 24.95 -8.08
CA ARG A 301 8.56 24.20 -9.23
C ARG A 301 8.21 22.76 -8.87
N GLN A 302 9.02 22.09 -8.07
CA GLN A 302 8.74 20.72 -7.60
C GLN A 302 7.49 20.67 -6.71
N LEU A 303 7.34 21.60 -5.78
CA LEU A 303 6.15 21.71 -4.91
C LEU A 303 4.88 22.03 -5.72
N GLN A 304 4.97 22.92 -6.71
CA GLN A 304 3.85 23.23 -7.61
C GLN A 304 3.42 22.00 -8.41
N ALA A 305 4.35 21.18 -8.88
CA ALA A 305 4.04 19.94 -9.59
C ALA A 305 3.33 18.91 -8.70
N LEU A 306 3.68 18.84 -7.40
CA LEU A 306 2.98 17.97 -6.44
C LEU A 306 1.54 18.45 -6.19
N VAL A 307 1.32 19.76 -6.14
CA VAL A 307 0.00 20.36 -5.87
C VAL A 307 -0.98 20.20 -7.02
N GLN A 308 -0.51 20.18 -8.28
CA GLN A 308 -1.41 20.07 -9.43
C GLN A 308 -2.24 18.76 -9.47
N GLY A 309 -1.88 17.75 -8.68
CA GLY A 309 -2.60 16.47 -8.60
C GLY A 309 -3.29 16.19 -7.25
N SER A 310 -3.32 17.14 -6.30
CA SER A 310 -3.80 16.86 -4.93
C SER A 310 -4.41 18.09 -4.26
N ALA A 311 -5.22 17.89 -3.22
CA ALA A 311 -5.73 18.99 -2.39
C ALA A 311 -4.57 19.70 -1.68
N VAL A 312 -4.55 21.04 -1.73
CA VAL A 312 -3.53 21.85 -1.08
C VAL A 312 -3.82 21.93 0.41
N THR A 313 -2.97 21.32 1.23
CA THR A 313 -3.00 21.50 2.69
C THR A 313 -2.50 22.89 3.06
N GLU A 314 -2.87 23.38 4.25
CA GLU A 314 -2.38 24.66 4.76
C GLU A 314 -0.86 24.71 4.78
N ASP A 315 -0.21 23.63 5.24
CA ASP A 315 1.24 23.58 5.29
C ASP A 315 1.89 23.54 3.90
N MET A 316 1.26 22.92 2.91
CA MET A 316 1.74 22.96 1.53
C MET A 316 1.65 24.37 0.94
N ALA A 317 0.60 25.12 1.29
CA ALA A 317 0.49 26.54 0.92
C ALA A 317 1.58 27.38 1.61
N ILE A 318 1.89 27.10 2.88
CA ILE A 318 3.00 27.74 3.61
C ILE A 318 4.34 27.43 2.93
N LEU A 319 4.61 26.18 2.55
CA LEU A 319 5.84 25.77 1.85
C LEU A 319 6.01 26.43 0.48
N LEU A 320 4.95 26.53 -0.30
CA LEU A 320 4.95 27.22 -1.58
C LEU A 320 5.28 28.71 -1.39
N ARG A 321 4.62 29.36 -0.43
CA ARG A 321 4.86 30.77 -0.11
C ARG A 321 6.27 30.99 0.40
N TYR A 322 6.76 30.11 1.26
CA TYR A 322 8.12 30.11 1.78
C TYR A 322 9.17 30.09 0.67
N CYS A 323 9.11 29.09 -0.23
CA CYS A 323 10.06 28.97 -1.34
C CYS A 323 10.03 30.20 -2.26
N SER A 324 8.84 30.73 -2.54
CA SER A 324 8.66 31.93 -3.36
C SER A 324 9.31 33.16 -2.72
N LEU A 325 9.10 33.37 -1.42
CA LEU A 325 9.68 34.49 -0.69
C LEU A 325 11.21 34.37 -0.56
N LYS A 326 11.74 33.17 -0.27
CA LYS A 326 13.20 32.95 -0.25
C LYS A 326 13.80 33.26 -1.62
N ALA A 327 13.28 32.71 -2.72
CA ALA A 327 13.77 33.03 -4.06
C ALA A 327 13.72 34.54 -4.37
N THR A 328 12.66 35.21 -3.92
CA THR A 328 12.51 36.67 -4.09
C THR A 328 13.52 37.45 -3.24
N SER A 329 13.80 37.02 -2.01
CA SER A 329 14.80 37.65 -1.14
C SER A 329 16.20 37.62 -1.77
N PHE A 330 16.62 36.50 -2.37
CA PHE A 330 17.91 36.41 -3.07
C PHE A 330 17.98 37.32 -4.30
N LYS A 331 16.89 37.45 -5.08
CA LYS A 331 16.81 38.41 -6.19
C LYS A 331 16.91 39.85 -5.70
N LEU A 332 16.32 40.16 -4.55
CA LEU A 332 16.43 41.49 -3.94
C LEU A 332 17.84 41.75 -3.43
N MET A 333 18.53 40.75 -2.85
CA MET A 333 19.95 40.86 -2.48
C MET A 333 20.83 41.16 -3.69
N GLN A 334 20.56 40.52 -4.84
CA GLN A 334 21.25 40.85 -6.10
C GLN A 334 21.03 42.31 -6.53
N LYS A 335 19.80 42.84 -6.40
CA LYS A 335 19.50 44.25 -6.68
C LYS A 335 20.20 45.21 -5.72
N VAL A 336 20.20 44.89 -4.41
CA VAL A 336 20.92 45.68 -3.40
C VAL A 336 22.42 45.69 -3.70
N LEU A 337 22.98 44.54 -4.07
CA LEU A 337 24.38 44.41 -4.47
C LEU A 337 24.74 45.26 -5.71
N GLN A 338 23.82 45.42 -6.66
CA GLN A 338 24.05 46.18 -7.91
C GLN A 338 23.75 47.67 -7.79
N HIS A 339 22.74 48.06 -7.02
CA HIS A 339 22.17 49.42 -7.03
C HIS A 339 22.10 50.08 -5.65
N ASN A 340 22.13 49.30 -4.57
CA ASN A 340 22.08 49.74 -3.16
C ASN A 340 20.97 50.75 -2.81
N ARG A 341 19.81 50.67 -3.49
CA ARG A 341 18.66 51.54 -3.23
C ARG A 341 18.03 51.24 -1.88
N GLU A 342 17.61 52.27 -1.16
CA GLU A 342 16.95 52.14 0.15
C GLU A 342 15.62 51.36 0.05
N THR A 343 14.86 51.59 -1.03
CA THR A 343 13.62 50.86 -1.32
C THR A 343 13.85 49.35 -1.43
N ASP A 344 14.92 48.93 -2.12
CA ASP A 344 15.24 47.51 -2.30
C ASP A 344 15.66 46.87 -0.97
N ARG A 345 16.39 47.59 -0.11
CA ARG A 345 16.76 47.15 1.24
C ARG A 345 15.54 46.99 2.15
N SER A 346 14.61 47.94 2.14
CA SER A 346 13.37 47.86 2.93
C SER A 346 12.51 46.67 2.51
N VAL A 347 12.32 46.46 1.19
CA VAL A 347 11.53 45.33 0.68
C VAL A 347 12.22 43.99 0.97
N LEU A 348 13.55 43.95 0.87
CA LEU A 348 14.34 42.76 1.24
C LEU A 348 14.15 42.39 2.72
N ALA A 349 14.26 43.36 3.63
CA ALA A 349 14.09 43.12 5.06
C ALA A 349 12.70 42.56 5.37
N GLN A 350 11.64 43.17 4.82
CA GLN A 350 10.27 42.69 5.01
C GLN A 350 10.05 41.28 4.42
N THR A 351 10.54 41.04 3.20
CA THR A 351 10.40 39.75 2.51
C THR A 351 11.09 38.62 3.28
N SER A 352 12.31 38.88 3.77
CA SER A 352 13.10 37.90 4.52
C SER A 352 12.46 37.60 5.87
N ALA A 353 12.00 38.62 6.59
CA ALA A 353 11.30 38.45 7.87
C ALA A 353 10.03 37.58 7.73
N ILE A 354 9.25 37.78 6.66
CA ILE A 354 8.09 36.93 6.39
C ILE A 354 8.53 35.49 6.08
N ALA A 355 9.56 35.30 5.24
CA ALA A 355 10.06 33.97 4.92
C ALA A 355 10.51 33.22 6.18
N ASP A 356 11.29 33.86 7.06
CA ASP A 356 11.79 33.28 8.31
C ASP A 356 10.63 32.91 9.25
N SER A 357 9.59 33.76 9.34
CA SER A 357 8.40 33.47 10.14
C SER A 357 7.66 32.21 9.66
N LEU A 358 7.60 32.00 8.33
CA LEU A 358 6.99 30.80 7.75
C LEU A 358 7.85 29.57 7.98
N TYR A 359 9.19 29.70 7.89
CA TYR A 359 10.12 28.60 8.19
C TYR A 359 9.99 28.10 9.62
N VAL A 360 9.90 29.02 10.59
CA VAL A 360 9.68 28.68 12.00
C VAL A 360 8.33 27.99 12.19
N ARG A 361 7.27 28.48 11.55
CA ARG A 361 5.94 27.85 11.60
C ARG A 361 5.96 26.42 11.08
N LEU A 362 6.70 26.15 10.00
CA LEU A 362 6.90 24.79 9.48
C LEU A 362 7.66 23.91 10.49
N HIS A 363 8.65 24.42 11.21
CA HIS A 363 9.39 23.62 12.19
C HIS A 363 8.60 23.37 13.49
N ILE A 364 7.69 24.27 13.86
CA ILE A 364 6.83 24.12 15.04
C ILE A 364 5.66 23.17 14.76
N ASN A 365 5.11 23.17 13.55
CA ASN A 365 3.92 22.39 13.20
C ASN A 365 4.22 21.09 12.43
N SER A 366 5.42 20.90 11.88
CA SER A 366 5.66 19.88 10.86
C SER A 366 6.80 18.92 11.20
N GLY A 367 6.46 17.80 11.84
CA GLY A 367 7.15 16.55 11.52
C GLY A 367 6.82 16.16 10.06
N PRO A 368 7.66 15.41 9.35
CA PRO A 368 7.37 15.00 7.96
C PRO A 368 6.03 14.26 7.80
N ASP A 369 5.49 13.70 8.88
CA ASP A 369 4.24 12.95 8.91
C ASP A 369 2.96 13.81 9.00
N SER A 370 3.04 15.09 9.39
CA SER A 370 1.84 15.96 9.49
C SER A 370 1.50 16.72 8.20
N LEU A 371 2.41 16.71 7.23
CA LEU A 371 2.29 17.45 5.96
C LEU A 371 1.51 16.71 4.88
N ILE A 372 1.35 15.40 5.05
CA ILE A 372 0.56 14.54 4.18
C ILE A 372 -0.74 14.27 4.92
N PRO A 373 -1.92 14.51 4.31
CA PRO A 373 -3.17 14.17 4.97
C PRO A 373 -3.18 12.66 5.27
N VAL A 374 -3.07 12.31 6.55
CA VAL A 374 -3.44 10.98 7.03
C VAL A 374 -4.97 10.96 7.13
N PRO A 375 -5.65 9.97 6.55
CA PRO A 375 -7.11 9.92 6.54
C PRO A 375 -7.73 9.77 7.93
#